data_AF-A0A1E4EWN3-F1
#
_entry.id   AF-A0A1E4EWN3-F1
#
_cell.length_a   1.000
_cell.length_b   1.000
_cell.length_c   1.000
_cell.angle_alpha   90.00
_cell.angle_beta   90.00
_cell.angle_gamma   90.00
#
_symmetry.space_group_name_H-M   'P 1'
#
loop_
_entity.id
_entity.type
_entity.pdbx_description
1 polymer ?
#
loop_
_entity_poly.entity_id
_entity_poly.type
_entity_poly.pdbx_seq_one_letter_code
_entity_poly.pdbx_strand_id
1 'polypeptide(L)'
;MKIDAGTILTNLSKTSAKAAPAKQDEVAATPGESFTRQPHADFDTNKAKLLAASRLPQAVKANYSEPISDQDVDQSGWQARLIDNLGPQFARMQYTHDCSKLQGMIPTQSQLQAEFDKLGSREDIPFEYIVDGCYARAHLMSEEMTKDGINNAKIFCMVEDPYGKGKLTAENKYMKAKWWYHVAPVVFAVDEKSKQVEPFVMDPSMAKTPLKPEQWIHAMWDENTKIKVDLVHDLQYGPLESDGPNATFQESIPSAHETCEEYSKELAQIKEDYNASHPGQGNRKAA
;
A
#
# COMPACT_ATOMS: atom_id res chain seq x y z
N MET A 1 64.77 11.94 27.95
CA MET A 1 65.19 11.39 29.25
C MET A 1 63.95 11.38 30.14
N LYS A 2 63.38 10.19 30.40
CA LYS A 2 62.33 9.98 31.43
C LYS A 2 62.91 10.33 32.80
N ILE A 3 62.11 10.73 33.80
CA ILE A 3 61.97 10.11 35.13
C ILE A 3 60.74 10.70 35.88
N ASP A 4 59.93 9.74 36.36
CA ASP A 4 59.04 9.58 37.51
C ASP A 4 58.14 10.62 38.19
N ALA A 5 56.94 10.05 38.42
CA ALA A 5 55.95 10.13 39.49
C ALA A 5 56.34 10.66 40.88
N GLY A 6 55.39 11.38 41.49
CA GLY A 6 55.35 11.68 42.92
C GLY A 6 54.06 12.41 43.33
N THR A 7 53.19 11.66 44.00
CA THR A 7 51.89 12.00 44.61
C THR A 7 51.92 13.19 45.59
N ILE A 8 50.80 13.93 45.75
CA ILE A 8 50.06 14.22 47.02
C ILE A 8 49.00 15.33 46.83
N LEU A 9 47.74 14.96 47.15
CA LEU A 9 46.60 15.65 47.77
C LEU A 9 46.82 17.14 48.18
N THR A 10 45.88 18.09 48.09
CA THR A 10 44.44 18.12 48.41
C THR A 10 43.91 19.52 48.08
N ASN A 11 42.69 19.66 47.55
CA ASN A 11 41.61 20.47 48.18
C ASN A 11 40.39 20.69 47.26
N LEU A 12 39.29 20.03 47.67
CA LEU A 12 37.93 20.57 47.88
C LEU A 12 37.41 21.66 46.93
N SER A 13 36.36 21.32 46.18
CA SER A 13 35.04 21.93 46.43
C SER A 13 33.88 21.24 45.68
N LYS A 14 32.91 20.80 46.49
CA LYS A 14 31.45 20.75 46.31
C LYS A 14 30.90 20.70 44.87
N THR A 15 30.17 19.62 44.58
CA THR A 15 28.91 19.73 43.81
C THR A 15 27.93 18.64 44.25
N SER A 16 26.67 19.07 44.23
CA SER A 16 25.46 18.47 44.77
C SER A 16 25.07 17.11 44.20
N ALA A 17 24.48 16.30 45.08
CA ALA A 17 23.80 15.05 44.77
C ALA A 17 22.78 15.20 43.63
N LYS A 18 22.86 14.30 42.65
CA LYS A 18 21.84 14.11 41.60
C LYS A 18 21.05 12.85 41.94
N ALA A 19 19.74 13.02 42.09
CA ALA A 19 18.79 11.97 42.43
C ALA A 19 18.74 10.87 41.35
N ALA A 20 18.58 9.63 41.80
CA ALA A 20 18.30 8.47 40.96
C ALA A 20 16.87 8.56 40.39
N PRO A 21 16.63 8.20 39.13
CA PRO A 21 15.27 8.02 38.64
C PRO A 21 14.70 6.68 39.12
N ALA A 22 13.44 6.75 39.55
CA ALA A 22 12.65 5.65 40.07
C ALA A 22 12.43 4.55 39.03
N LYS A 23 12.42 3.30 39.52
CA LYS A 23 11.95 2.12 38.79
C LYS A 23 10.51 2.37 38.33
N GLN A 24 10.25 2.26 37.04
CA GLN A 24 8.90 2.11 36.51
C GLN A 24 8.51 0.64 36.68
N ASP A 25 7.38 0.43 37.35
CA ASP A 25 6.75 -0.87 37.50
C ASP A 25 6.36 -1.42 36.13
N GLU A 26 6.90 -2.60 35.83
CA GLU A 26 6.60 -3.39 34.65
C GLU A 26 5.19 -3.98 34.83
N VAL A 27 4.20 -3.35 34.18
CA VAL A 27 2.84 -3.89 34.12
C VAL A 27 2.84 -5.04 33.11
N ALA A 28 2.69 -6.26 33.61
CA ALA A 28 2.59 -7.47 32.82
C ALA A 28 1.48 -7.36 31.78
N ALA A 29 1.85 -7.50 30.50
CA ALA A 29 0.91 -7.54 29.39
C ALA A 29 0.00 -8.77 29.51
N THR A 30 -1.31 -8.56 29.45
CA THR A 30 -2.31 -9.60 29.26
C THR A 30 -2.11 -10.30 27.90
N PRO A 31 -2.12 -11.64 27.83
CA PRO A 31 -1.97 -12.35 26.57
C PRO A 31 -3.28 -12.24 25.77
N GLY A 32 -3.27 -11.47 24.69
CA GLY A 32 -4.44 -11.31 23.81
C GLY A 32 -4.42 -10.15 22.82
N GLU A 33 -3.47 -9.22 22.93
CA GLU A 33 -3.41 -8.04 22.05
C GLU A 33 -2.07 -7.96 21.31
N SER A 34 -1.86 -8.89 20.37
CA SER A 34 -0.86 -8.68 19.32
C SER A 34 -1.46 -7.72 18.28
N PHE A 35 -1.45 -6.42 18.61
CA PHE A 35 -1.73 -5.38 17.63
C PHE A 35 -0.67 -5.46 16.52
N THR A 36 -1.04 -6.01 15.37
CA THR A 36 -0.18 -6.06 14.20
C THR A 36 0.05 -4.63 13.69
N ARG A 37 1.33 -4.27 13.52
CA ARG A 37 1.82 -2.97 13.01
C ARG A 37 1.62 -2.84 11.49
N GLN A 38 0.57 -3.45 10.94
CA GLN A 38 0.34 -3.54 9.49
C GLN A 38 -0.49 -2.37 8.98
N PRO A 39 -0.26 -1.89 7.74
CA PRO A 39 -0.97 -0.75 7.16
C PRO A 39 -2.35 -1.16 6.66
N HIS A 40 -3.34 -1.28 7.54
CA HIS A 40 -4.72 -1.60 7.13
C HIS A 40 -5.28 -0.54 6.17
N ALA A 41 -6.09 -0.94 5.19
CA ALA A 41 -6.83 -0.04 4.30
C ALA A 41 -8.26 0.21 4.78
N ASP A 42 -8.84 -0.74 5.53
CA ASP A 42 -10.20 -0.63 6.05
C ASP A 42 -10.38 0.65 6.86
N PHE A 43 -11.36 1.45 6.46
CA PHE A 43 -11.58 2.76 7.06
C PHE A 43 -11.91 2.65 8.55
N ASP A 44 -12.79 1.72 8.91
CA ASP A 44 -13.33 1.65 10.27
C ASP A 44 -12.28 1.10 11.25
N THR A 45 -11.49 0.11 10.83
CA THR A 45 -10.32 -0.42 11.58
C THR A 45 -9.26 0.66 11.80
N ASN A 46 -8.99 1.51 10.80
CA ASN A 46 -8.00 2.58 10.94
C ASN A 46 -8.50 3.80 11.70
N LYS A 47 -9.79 4.11 11.66
CA LYS A 47 -10.34 5.28 12.35
C LYS A 47 -9.98 5.28 13.83
N ALA A 48 -10.01 4.13 14.49
CA ALA A 48 -9.61 3.99 15.89
C ALA A 48 -8.11 4.28 16.13
N LYS A 49 -7.23 3.79 15.24
CA LYS A 49 -5.77 4.01 15.29
C LYS A 49 -5.38 5.46 14.95
N LEU A 50 -5.98 6.03 13.91
CA LEU A 50 -5.74 7.41 13.44
C LEU A 50 -6.20 8.46 14.47
N LEU A 51 -7.35 8.23 15.13
CA LEU A 51 -7.79 9.11 16.22
C LEU A 51 -6.82 9.09 17.41
N ALA A 52 -6.12 7.98 17.67
CA ALA A 52 -5.09 7.90 18.71
C ALA A 52 -3.78 8.61 18.34
N ALA A 53 -3.38 8.56 17.05
CA ALA A 53 -2.16 9.21 16.53
C ALA A 53 -2.26 10.74 16.43
N SER A 54 -3.49 11.29 16.42
CA SER A 54 -3.78 12.74 16.32
C SER A 54 -3.24 13.62 17.48
N ARG A 55 -2.46 13.05 18.42
CA ARG A 55 -1.85 13.75 19.56
C ARG A 55 -0.34 13.91 19.46
N LEU A 56 0.30 13.46 18.38
CA LEU A 56 1.75 13.62 18.19
C LEU A 56 2.07 14.92 17.43
N PRO A 57 3.15 15.63 17.80
CA PRO A 57 3.58 16.82 17.06
C PRO A 57 3.87 16.45 15.60
N GLN A 58 3.49 17.34 14.67
CA GLN A 58 3.77 17.18 13.24
C GLN A 58 5.29 17.03 13.04
N ALA A 59 5.74 15.81 12.75
CA ALA A 59 7.08 15.57 12.28
C ALA A 59 7.30 16.33 10.96
N VAL A 60 8.53 16.80 10.73
CA VAL A 60 8.93 17.32 9.42
C VAL A 60 8.69 16.20 8.40
N LYS A 61 7.75 16.41 7.47
CA LYS A 61 7.48 15.43 6.41
C LYS A 61 8.73 15.32 5.54
N ALA A 62 9.33 14.14 5.48
CA ALA A 62 10.37 13.87 4.51
C ALA A 62 9.80 14.06 3.08
N ASN A 63 10.61 14.62 2.19
CA ASN A 63 10.28 14.64 0.77
C ASN A 63 10.70 13.30 0.17
N TYR A 64 9.73 12.52 -0.26
CA TYR A 64 9.94 11.21 -0.86
C TYR A 64 9.96 11.23 -2.40
N SER A 65 9.77 12.40 -3.02
CA SER A 65 9.76 12.50 -4.48
C SER A 65 11.17 12.43 -5.06
N GLU A 66 11.30 11.71 -6.16
CA GLU A 66 12.53 11.57 -6.94
C GLU A 66 12.43 12.37 -8.25
N PRO A 67 13.56 12.87 -8.80
CA PRO A 67 13.59 13.44 -10.14
C PRO A 67 13.22 12.38 -11.19
N ILE A 68 12.16 12.62 -11.96
CA ILE A 68 11.70 11.76 -13.05
C ILE A 68 12.58 11.98 -14.28
N SER A 69 13.05 10.91 -14.91
CA SER A 69 13.94 10.99 -16.09
C SER A 69 13.24 10.87 -17.44
N ASP A 70 12.03 10.32 -17.48
CA ASP A 70 11.23 10.04 -18.68
C ASP A 70 12.01 9.24 -19.75
N GLN A 71 12.83 8.27 -19.31
CA GLN A 71 13.77 7.58 -20.20
C GLN A 71 13.11 6.51 -21.07
N ASP A 72 12.38 5.56 -20.47
CA ASP A 72 11.70 4.49 -21.21
C ASP A 72 10.23 4.83 -21.48
N VAL A 73 9.63 5.66 -20.64
CA VAL A 73 8.23 6.10 -20.72
C VAL A 73 8.07 7.57 -20.34
N ASP A 74 7.11 8.26 -20.97
CA ASP A 74 6.70 9.64 -20.62
C ASP A 74 5.90 9.64 -19.30
N GLN A 75 6.62 9.49 -18.18
CA GLN A 75 6.02 9.44 -16.86
C GLN A 75 5.39 10.77 -16.48
N SER A 76 6.12 11.88 -16.66
CA SER A 76 5.62 13.20 -16.29
C SER A 76 4.37 13.59 -17.09
N GLY A 77 4.36 13.33 -18.40
CA GLY A 77 3.24 13.65 -19.27
C GLY A 77 2.01 12.81 -18.96
N TRP A 78 2.14 11.50 -18.69
CA TRP A 78 0.96 10.71 -18.31
C TRP A 78 0.42 11.12 -16.93
N GLN A 79 1.29 11.45 -15.96
CA GLN A 79 0.83 11.92 -14.64
C GLN A 79 0.03 13.21 -14.75
N ALA A 80 0.49 14.17 -15.56
CA ALA A 80 -0.25 15.39 -15.83
C ALA A 80 -1.63 15.07 -16.46
N ARG A 81 -1.67 14.20 -17.49
CA ARG A 81 -2.93 13.77 -18.12
C ARG A 81 -3.87 13.07 -17.13
N LEU A 82 -3.34 12.22 -16.25
CA LEU A 82 -4.16 11.57 -15.22
C LEU A 82 -4.82 12.61 -14.31
N ILE A 83 -4.06 13.56 -13.78
CA ILE A 83 -4.59 14.58 -12.88
C ILE A 83 -5.58 15.51 -13.60
N ASP A 84 -5.31 15.88 -14.85
CA ASP A 84 -6.24 16.66 -15.66
C ASP A 84 -7.56 15.91 -15.88
N ASN A 85 -7.50 14.61 -16.18
CA ASN A 85 -8.69 13.77 -16.39
C ASN A 85 -9.50 13.55 -15.10
N LEU A 86 -8.83 13.40 -13.96
CA LEU A 86 -9.49 13.27 -12.65
C LEU A 86 -10.04 14.61 -12.12
N GLY A 87 -9.62 15.74 -12.70
CA GLY A 87 -9.97 17.07 -12.22
C GLY A 87 -8.95 17.59 -11.19
N PRO A 88 -8.08 18.55 -11.56
CA PRO A 88 -6.98 19.01 -10.71
C PRO A 88 -7.42 19.74 -9.43
N GLN A 89 -8.70 20.12 -9.34
CA GLN A 89 -9.31 20.67 -8.12
C GLN A 89 -9.63 19.60 -7.06
N PHE A 90 -9.67 18.33 -7.46
CA PHE A 90 -10.02 17.20 -6.60
C PHE A 90 -8.91 16.17 -6.46
N ALA A 91 -8.04 16.04 -7.48
CA ALA A 91 -6.94 15.09 -7.48
C ALA A 91 -5.59 15.80 -7.62
N ARG A 92 -4.55 15.22 -7.01
CA ARG A 92 -3.15 15.62 -7.23
C ARG A 92 -2.20 14.44 -7.04
N MET A 93 -1.01 14.52 -7.63
CA MET A 93 0.10 13.67 -7.21
C MET A 93 0.57 14.09 -5.81
N GLN A 94 0.95 13.13 -4.95
CA GLN A 94 1.56 13.40 -3.65
C GLN A 94 3.07 13.06 -3.67
N TYR A 95 3.41 11.81 -3.93
CA TYR A 95 4.78 11.34 -4.06
C TYR A 95 4.97 10.66 -5.41
N THR A 96 6.11 10.95 -6.02
CA THR A 96 6.47 10.36 -7.31
C THR A 96 7.90 9.85 -7.25
N HIS A 97 8.08 8.55 -7.43
CA HIS A 97 9.41 7.97 -7.69
C HIS A 97 9.68 7.92 -9.20
N ASP A 98 10.94 7.86 -9.60
CA ASP A 98 11.30 7.67 -11.00
C ASP A 98 11.05 6.20 -11.40
N CYS A 99 9.85 5.91 -11.88
CA CYS A 99 9.48 4.62 -12.46
C CYS A 99 9.59 4.64 -13.98
N SER A 100 10.18 5.70 -14.55
CA SER A 100 10.33 5.82 -16.01
C SER A 100 11.48 4.99 -16.56
N LYS A 101 12.35 4.49 -15.67
CA LYS A 101 13.38 3.49 -15.96
C LYS A 101 12.86 2.12 -15.56
N LEU A 102 12.23 1.45 -16.51
CA LEU A 102 11.51 0.22 -16.22
C LEU A 102 12.49 -0.92 -15.92
N GLN A 103 12.26 -1.62 -14.83
CA GLN A 103 12.97 -2.86 -14.52
C GLN A 103 12.18 -4.03 -15.11
N GLY A 104 12.69 -4.68 -16.14
CA GLY A 104 11.98 -5.77 -16.83
C GLY A 104 11.44 -5.38 -18.20
N MET A 105 10.68 -6.27 -18.83
CA MET A 105 10.15 -6.07 -20.17
C MET A 105 8.90 -5.21 -20.18
N ILE A 106 8.69 -4.46 -21.28
CA ILE A 106 7.43 -3.79 -21.62
C ILE A 106 6.56 -4.80 -22.38
N PRO A 107 5.48 -5.35 -21.78
CA PRO A 107 4.64 -6.31 -22.47
C PRO A 107 3.76 -5.65 -23.53
N THR A 108 3.37 -6.46 -24.53
CA THR A 108 2.19 -6.18 -25.36
C THR A 108 0.91 -6.35 -24.56
N GLN A 109 -0.23 -5.81 -25.03
CA GLN A 109 -1.52 -5.99 -24.37
C GLN A 109 -1.89 -7.47 -24.16
N SER A 110 -1.58 -8.35 -25.12
CA SER A 110 -1.85 -9.78 -24.98
C SER A 110 -0.98 -10.43 -23.90
N GLN A 111 0.29 -10.03 -23.78
CA GLN A 111 1.18 -10.52 -22.72
C GLN A 111 0.74 -9.98 -21.35
N LEU A 112 0.32 -8.72 -21.30
CA LEU A 112 -0.23 -8.10 -20.10
C LEU A 112 -1.50 -8.82 -19.63
N GLN A 113 -2.41 -9.16 -20.55
CA GLN A 113 -3.62 -9.92 -20.21
C GLN A 113 -3.28 -11.32 -19.72
N ALA A 114 -2.34 -12.02 -20.38
CA ALA A 114 -1.91 -13.35 -19.93
C ALA A 114 -1.32 -13.31 -18.51
N GLU A 115 -0.54 -12.28 -18.20
CA GLU A 115 -0.02 -12.05 -16.85
C GLU A 115 -1.15 -11.74 -15.85
N PHE A 116 -2.12 -10.90 -16.24
CA PHE A 116 -3.29 -10.61 -15.41
C PHE A 116 -4.08 -11.88 -15.06
N ASP A 117 -4.33 -12.74 -16.05
CA ASP A 117 -5.05 -13.99 -15.87
C ASP A 117 -4.27 -14.97 -14.98
N LYS A 118 -2.94 -15.06 -15.17
CA LYS A 118 -2.04 -15.84 -14.30
C LYS A 118 -2.17 -15.38 -12.85
N LEU A 119 -1.99 -14.08 -12.60
CA LEU A 119 -2.08 -13.50 -11.26
C LEU A 119 -3.48 -13.69 -10.66
N GLY A 120 -4.54 -13.44 -11.42
CA GLY A 120 -5.93 -13.60 -10.99
C GLY A 120 -6.33 -15.05 -10.70
N SER A 121 -5.57 -16.04 -11.18
CA SER A 121 -5.78 -17.46 -10.92
C SER A 121 -5.14 -17.96 -9.61
N ARG A 122 -4.35 -17.12 -8.94
CA ARG A 122 -3.68 -17.46 -7.68
C ARG A 122 -4.69 -17.65 -6.55
N GLU A 123 -4.81 -18.89 -6.07
CA GLU A 123 -5.71 -19.23 -4.95
C GLU A 123 -5.20 -18.74 -3.59
N ASP A 124 -3.90 -18.44 -3.47
CA ASP A 124 -3.29 -17.92 -2.26
C ASP A 124 -3.48 -16.41 -2.07
N ILE A 125 -4.06 -15.71 -3.06
CA ILE A 125 -4.38 -14.28 -2.99
C ILE A 125 -5.91 -14.09 -2.93
N PRO A 126 -6.48 -13.55 -1.84
CA PRO A 126 -7.93 -13.47 -1.67
C PRO A 126 -8.52 -12.24 -2.38
N PHE A 127 -8.57 -12.25 -3.72
CA PHE A 127 -9.06 -11.10 -4.51
C PHE A 127 -10.52 -10.71 -4.22
N GLU A 128 -11.37 -11.66 -3.80
CA GLU A 128 -12.76 -11.36 -3.44
C GLU A 128 -12.91 -10.86 -1.97
N TYR A 129 -11.83 -10.87 -1.18
CA TYR A 129 -11.78 -10.20 0.12
C TYR A 129 -11.33 -8.75 -0.08
N ILE A 130 -12.31 -7.88 -0.29
CA ILE A 130 -12.06 -6.47 -0.62
C ILE A 130 -12.07 -5.55 0.60
N VAL A 131 -12.47 -6.01 1.79
CA VAL A 131 -12.53 -5.13 2.98
C VAL A 131 -11.15 -4.56 3.34
N ASP A 132 -10.08 -5.36 3.24
CA ASP A 132 -8.70 -4.97 3.53
C ASP A 132 -7.69 -5.77 2.69
N GLY A 133 -6.39 -5.58 2.92
CA GLY A 133 -5.31 -6.43 2.40
C GLY A 133 -4.79 -6.07 1.01
N CYS A 134 -5.21 -4.93 0.45
CA CYS A 134 -4.79 -4.50 -0.88
C CYS A 134 -3.26 -4.39 -1.01
N TYR A 135 -2.58 -3.90 0.03
CA TYR A 135 -1.13 -3.84 0.15
C TYR A 135 -0.48 -5.23 0.02
N ALA A 136 -1.01 -6.23 0.72
CA ALA A 136 -0.51 -7.60 0.67
C ALA A 136 -0.71 -8.23 -0.72
N ARG A 137 -1.92 -8.11 -1.29
CA ARG A 137 -2.22 -8.60 -2.64
C ARG A 137 -1.30 -7.96 -3.68
N ALA A 138 -1.19 -6.64 -3.67
CA ALA A 138 -0.34 -5.90 -4.58
C ALA A 138 1.13 -6.32 -4.46
N HIS A 139 1.62 -6.55 -3.24
CA HIS A 139 3.00 -6.95 -3.02
C HIS A 139 3.31 -8.36 -3.56
N LEU A 140 2.43 -9.34 -3.30
CA LEU A 140 2.59 -10.69 -3.83
C LEU A 140 2.46 -10.75 -5.36
N MET A 141 1.62 -9.90 -5.95
CA MET A 141 1.54 -9.76 -7.40
C MET A 141 2.80 -9.12 -8.00
N SER A 142 3.34 -8.09 -7.34
CA SER A 142 4.61 -7.45 -7.74
C SER A 142 5.76 -8.44 -7.70
N GLU A 143 5.79 -9.31 -6.68
CA GLU A 143 6.81 -10.36 -6.55
C GLU A 143 6.78 -11.32 -7.74
N GLU A 144 5.59 -11.77 -8.12
CA GLU A 144 5.41 -12.70 -9.23
C GLU A 144 5.79 -12.05 -10.57
N MET A 145 5.33 -10.83 -10.85
CA MET A 145 5.71 -10.11 -12.06
C MET A 145 7.22 -9.86 -12.15
N THR A 146 7.88 -9.55 -11.03
CA THR A 146 9.34 -9.42 -10.99
C THR A 146 10.03 -10.76 -11.30
N LYS A 147 9.51 -11.89 -10.82
CA LYS A 147 10.01 -13.24 -11.19
C LYS A 147 9.80 -13.55 -12.68
N ASP A 148 8.70 -13.09 -13.26
CA ASP A 148 8.40 -13.22 -14.69
C ASP A 148 9.19 -12.23 -15.56
N GLY A 149 9.94 -11.31 -14.95
CA GLY A 149 10.71 -10.28 -15.64
C GLY A 149 9.86 -9.18 -16.26
N ILE A 150 8.63 -8.98 -15.77
CA ILE A 150 7.71 -7.92 -16.21
C ILE A 150 7.94 -6.66 -15.37
N ASN A 151 7.96 -5.51 -16.06
CA ASN A 151 8.07 -4.23 -15.36
C ASN A 151 6.88 -3.99 -14.45
N ASN A 152 7.16 -3.51 -13.24
CA ASN A 152 6.09 -3.15 -12.33
C ASN A 152 6.48 -2.00 -11.39
N ALA A 153 5.46 -1.26 -11.00
CA ALA A 153 5.46 -0.18 -10.02
C ALA A 153 4.19 -0.35 -9.16
N LYS A 154 3.91 0.58 -8.24
CA LYS A 154 2.62 0.64 -7.54
C LYS A 154 1.97 2.00 -7.68
N ILE A 155 0.65 1.98 -7.79
CA ILE A 155 -0.19 3.17 -7.66
C ILE A 155 -0.98 3.10 -6.37
N PHE A 156 -0.94 4.17 -5.60
CA PHE A 156 -1.78 4.35 -4.43
C PHE A 156 -2.79 5.46 -4.73
N CYS A 157 -4.07 5.21 -4.47
CA CYS A 157 -5.10 6.25 -4.43
C CYS A 157 -5.55 6.40 -2.98
N MET A 158 -5.48 7.61 -2.45
CA MET A 158 -5.77 7.91 -1.05
C MET A 158 -6.73 9.08 -0.94
N VAL A 159 -7.61 9.06 0.06
CA VAL A 159 -8.38 10.25 0.42
C VAL A 159 -7.44 11.27 1.07
N GLU A 160 -7.59 12.55 0.73
CA GLU A 160 -6.69 13.60 1.25
C GLU A 160 -6.94 13.90 2.73
N ASP A 161 -8.21 13.83 3.17
CA ASP A 161 -8.59 13.93 4.57
C ASP A 161 -9.17 12.59 5.06
N PRO A 162 -8.34 11.71 5.68
CA PRO A 162 -8.81 10.44 6.21
C PRO A 162 -9.76 10.62 7.41
N TYR A 163 -9.82 11.80 8.05
CA TYR A 163 -10.78 12.09 9.12
C TYR A 163 -12.11 12.64 8.59
N GLY A 164 -12.13 13.04 7.32
CA GLY A 164 -13.29 13.60 6.64
C GLY A 164 -14.38 12.57 6.34
N LYS A 165 -15.45 13.03 5.68
CA LYS A 165 -16.56 12.16 5.27
C LYS A 165 -16.25 11.31 4.03
N GLY A 166 -15.33 11.77 3.18
CA GLY A 166 -14.99 11.12 1.92
C GLY A 166 -14.31 9.77 2.10
N LYS A 167 -14.63 8.79 1.26
CA LYS A 167 -14.12 7.42 1.28
C LYS A 167 -13.94 6.93 -0.14
N LEU A 168 -13.01 6.01 -0.33
CA LEU A 168 -13.06 5.11 -1.49
C LEU A 168 -14.01 3.97 -1.17
N THR A 169 -14.80 3.51 -2.13
CA THR A 169 -15.81 2.47 -1.91
C THR A 169 -15.85 1.47 -3.05
N ALA A 170 -15.99 0.20 -2.73
CA ALA A 170 -16.24 -0.86 -3.71
C ALA A 170 -17.23 -1.88 -3.13
N GLU A 171 -17.86 -2.66 -3.99
CA GLU A 171 -18.69 -3.79 -3.57
C GLU A 171 -18.51 -4.97 -4.52
N ASN A 172 -18.62 -6.16 -3.96
CA ASN A 172 -18.71 -7.39 -4.73
C ASN A 172 -19.88 -8.24 -4.21
N LYS A 173 -19.98 -9.47 -4.68
CA LYS A 173 -21.05 -10.40 -4.30
C LYS A 173 -21.14 -10.63 -2.77
N TYR A 174 -20.01 -10.61 -2.07
CA TYR A 174 -19.89 -11.05 -0.69
C TYR A 174 -19.82 -9.91 0.31
N MET A 175 -19.32 -8.74 -0.08
CA MET A 175 -19.03 -7.65 0.85
C MET A 175 -19.02 -6.29 0.20
N LYS A 176 -19.05 -5.26 1.05
CA LYS A 176 -18.83 -3.86 0.69
C LYS A 176 -17.61 -3.36 1.43
N ALA A 177 -16.79 -2.57 0.77
CA ALA A 177 -15.57 -2.02 1.31
C ALA A 177 -15.63 -0.49 1.36
N LYS A 178 -14.97 0.07 2.38
CA LYS A 178 -14.71 1.50 2.51
C LYS A 178 -13.26 1.67 2.90
N TRP A 179 -12.51 2.43 2.12
CA TRP A 179 -11.10 2.61 2.36
C TRP A 179 -10.71 4.07 2.51
N TRP A 180 -9.64 4.31 3.27
CA TRP A 180 -8.92 5.57 3.20
C TRP A 180 -7.86 5.56 2.10
N TYR A 181 -7.42 4.37 1.66
CA TYR A 181 -6.59 4.19 0.48
C TYR A 181 -6.81 2.84 -0.19
N HIS A 182 -6.48 2.74 -1.46
CA HIS A 182 -6.35 1.48 -2.18
C HIS A 182 -5.03 1.47 -2.96
N VAL A 183 -4.47 0.29 -3.17
CA VAL A 183 -3.20 0.10 -3.88
C VAL A 183 -3.29 -1.11 -4.81
N ALA A 184 -2.67 -0.98 -5.97
CA ALA A 184 -2.47 -2.07 -6.91
C ALA A 184 -1.14 -1.90 -7.67
N PRO A 185 -0.57 -2.98 -8.21
CA PRO A 185 0.56 -2.88 -9.12
C PRO A 185 0.19 -2.17 -10.42
N VAL A 186 1.16 -1.48 -10.99
CA VAL A 186 1.09 -0.86 -12.32
C VAL A 186 2.14 -1.48 -13.21
N VAL A 187 1.75 -1.85 -14.43
CA VAL A 187 2.64 -2.30 -15.49
C VAL A 187 2.56 -1.29 -16.63
N PHE A 188 3.71 -0.85 -17.13
CA PHE A 188 3.78 -0.06 -18.35
C PHE A 188 3.80 -1.01 -19.55
N ALA A 189 2.80 -0.92 -20.41
CA ALA A 189 2.62 -1.83 -21.54
C ALA A 189 2.31 -1.07 -22.83
N VAL A 190 2.56 -1.70 -23.98
CA VAL A 190 2.18 -1.11 -25.28
C VAL A 190 0.65 -1.16 -25.42
N ASP A 191 0.03 0.01 -25.40
CA ASP A 191 -1.40 0.16 -25.59
C ASP A 191 -1.78 -0.09 -27.05
N GLU A 192 -2.76 -0.96 -27.28
CA GLU A 192 -3.16 -1.31 -28.64
C GLU A 192 -3.81 -0.16 -29.41
N LYS A 193 -4.42 0.81 -28.73
CA LYS A 193 -5.14 1.92 -29.34
C LYS A 193 -4.22 3.09 -29.64
N SER A 194 -3.45 3.55 -28.66
CA SER A 194 -2.53 4.69 -28.81
C SER A 194 -1.21 4.29 -29.47
N LYS A 195 -0.85 3.00 -29.43
CA LYS A 195 0.46 2.46 -29.82
C LYS A 195 1.62 3.04 -29.00
N GLN A 196 1.32 3.71 -27.89
CA GLN A 196 2.29 4.23 -26.93
C GLN A 196 2.43 3.27 -25.75
N VAL A 197 3.54 3.40 -25.03
CA VAL A 197 3.66 2.73 -23.73
C VAL A 197 2.86 3.54 -22.71
N GLU A 198 1.90 2.87 -22.07
CA GLU A 198 0.96 3.49 -21.13
C GLU A 198 0.90 2.65 -19.85
N PRO A 199 0.58 3.25 -18.69
CA PRO A 199 0.38 2.52 -17.46
C PRO A 199 -0.95 1.73 -17.49
N PHE A 200 -0.92 0.53 -16.92
CA PHE A 200 -2.08 -0.31 -16.67
C PHE A 200 -2.04 -0.86 -15.24
N VAL A 201 -3.15 -0.73 -14.53
CA VAL A 201 -3.34 -1.24 -13.18
C VAL A 201 -3.73 -2.71 -13.24
N MET A 202 -3.01 -3.54 -12.49
CA MET A 202 -3.21 -4.97 -12.36
C MET A 202 -3.99 -5.25 -11.08
N ASP A 203 -5.33 -5.25 -11.12
CA ASP A 203 -6.16 -5.47 -9.93
C ASP A 203 -7.35 -6.43 -10.17
N PRO A 204 -7.14 -7.75 -10.02
CA PRO A 204 -8.21 -8.74 -10.10
C PRO A 204 -9.30 -8.59 -9.03
N SER A 205 -9.07 -7.82 -7.96
CA SER A 205 -10.11 -7.53 -6.96
C SER A 205 -11.14 -6.51 -7.44
N MET A 206 -10.80 -5.74 -8.49
CA MET A 206 -11.64 -4.67 -9.04
C MET A 206 -12.09 -4.93 -10.48
N ALA A 207 -11.35 -5.72 -11.26
CA ALA A 207 -11.64 -5.95 -12.68
C ALA A 207 -11.24 -7.34 -13.17
N LYS A 208 -11.71 -7.71 -14.37
CA LYS A 208 -11.32 -8.96 -15.06
C LYS A 208 -10.21 -8.77 -16.09
N THR A 209 -9.79 -7.52 -16.31
CA THR A 209 -8.75 -7.14 -17.27
C THR A 209 -7.92 -6.00 -16.67
N PRO A 210 -6.67 -5.80 -17.11
CA PRO A 210 -5.90 -4.62 -16.76
C PRO A 210 -6.69 -3.33 -17.07
N LEU A 211 -6.67 -2.37 -16.16
CA LEU A 211 -7.38 -1.09 -16.30
C LEU A 211 -6.42 0.06 -16.54
N LYS A 212 -6.87 1.13 -17.19
CA LYS A 212 -6.15 2.41 -17.10
C LYS A 212 -6.24 2.95 -15.66
N PRO A 213 -5.23 3.67 -15.16
CA PRO A 213 -5.26 4.27 -13.82
C PRO A 213 -6.52 5.09 -13.55
N GLU A 214 -6.97 5.91 -14.50
CA GLU A 214 -8.20 6.70 -14.37
C GLU A 214 -9.43 5.80 -14.15
N GLN A 215 -9.56 4.71 -14.92
CA GLN A 215 -10.69 3.79 -14.82
C GLN A 215 -10.70 3.06 -13.48
N TRP A 216 -9.52 2.66 -13.00
CA TRP A 216 -9.37 2.03 -11.69
C TRP A 216 -9.72 2.99 -10.55
N ILE A 217 -9.32 4.27 -10.63
CA ILE A 217 -9.70 5.29 -9.64
C ILE A 217 -11.20 5.55 -9.67
N HIS A 218 -11.80 5.78 -10.85
CA HIS A 218 -13.25 6.00 -10.99
C HIS A 218 -14.09 4.81 -10.52
N ALA A 219 -13.55 3.59 -10.54
CA ALA A 219 -14.24 2.41 -10.04
C ALA A 219 -14.46 2.42 -8.51
N MET A 220 -13.74 3.28 -7.77
CA MET A 220 -13.83 3.36 -6.31
C MET A 220 -14.03 4.77 -5.75
N TRP A 221 -13.95 5.81 -6.58
CA TRP A 221 -13.98 7.20 -6.18
C TRP A 221 -15.33 7.85 -6.50
N ASP A 222 -15.82 8.70 -5.59
CA ASP A 222 -17.09 9.42 -5.73
C ASP A 222 -16.99 10.73 -6.55
N GLU A 223 -15.82 11.04 -7.11
CA GLU A 223 -15.50 12.26 -7.89
C GLU A 223 -15.68 13.59 -7.13
N ASN A 224 -15.95 13.54 -5.83
CA ASN A 224 -16.21 14.72 -4.99
C ASN A 224 -15.25 14.81 -3.82
N THR A 225 -14.80 13.67 -3.32
CA THR A 225 -13.79 13.55 -2.27
C THR A 225 -12.44 13.97 -2.84
N LYS A 226 -11.71 14.84 -2.14
CA LYS A 226 -10.34 15.14 -2.53
C LYS A 226 -9.47 13.90 -2.36
N ILE A 227 -8.74 13.55 -3.41
CA ILE A 227 -7.83 12.42 -3.42
C ILE A 227 -6.41 12.86 -3.75
N LYS A 228 -5.47 12.02 -3.38
CA LYS A 228 -4.07 12.14 -3.73
C LYS A 228 -3.58 10.79 -4.25
N VAL A 229 -2.71 10.85 -5.24
CA VAL A 229 -2.20 9.69 -5.95
C VAL A 229 -0.70 9.62 -5.80
N ASP A 230 -0.18 8.44 -5.47
CA ASP A 230 1.26 8.17 -5.53
C ASP A 230 1.55 7.19 -6.66
N LEU A 231 2.63 7.43 -7.41
CA LEU A 231 3.26 6.41 -8.24
C LEU A 231 4.67 6.16 -7.71
N VAL A 232 4.90 4.94 -7.23
CA VAL A 232 6.12 4.57 -6.51
C VAL A 232 6.68 3.25 -7.04
N HIS A 233 7.93 2.99 -6.72
CA HIS A 233 8.56 1.70 -7.02
C HIS A 233 7.80 0.55 -6.37
N ASP A 234 7.98 -0.64 -6.93
CA ASP A 234 7.42 -1.90 -6.44
C ASP A 234 7.86 -2.25 -5.01
N LEU A 235 8.90 -1.64 -4.46
CA LEU A 235 9.38 -1.90 -3.09
C LEU A 235 8.38 -1.51 -2.00
N GLN A 236 7.52 -0.51 -2.25
CA GLN A 236 6.67 0.05 -1.21
C GLN A 236 5.51 -0.90 -0.85
N TYR A 237 5.28 -1.14 0.44
CA TYR A 237 4.25 -2.07 0.91
C TYR A 237 2.92 -1.36 1.17
N GLY A 238 2.92 -0.33 2.03
CA GLY A 238 1.78 0.55 2.30
C GLY A 238 2.09 2.01 1.92
N PRO A 239 1.16 2.96 2.13
CA PRO A 239 1.41 4.39 1.95
C PRO A 239 2.63 4.85 2.77
N LEU A 240 3.45 5.77 2.26
CA LEU A 240 4.67 6.25 2.96
C LEU A 240 4.38 6.93 4.31
N GLU A 241 3.15 7.39 4.47
CA GLU A 241 2.60 7.98 5.68
C GLU A 241 2.04 6.96 6.69
N SER A 242 2.02 5.67 6.33
CA SER A 242 1.64 4.59 7.22
C SER A 242 2.87 4.02 7.96
N ASP A 243 2.71 3.75 9.25
CA ASP A 243 3.68 2.95 10.01
C ASP A 243 3.60 1.49 9.53
N GLY A 244 4.74 0.79 9.43
CA GLY A 244 4.77 -0.63 9.05
C GLY A 244 6.06 -1.05 8.33
N PRO A 245 6.14 -2.30 7.85
CA PRO A 245 7.27 -2.78 7.08
C PRO A 245 7.26 -2.12 5.69
N ASN A 246 7.93 -0.97 5.60
CA ASN A 246 8.14 -0.20 4.37
C ASN A 246 9.64 -0.02 4.06
N ALA A 247 10.52 -0.70 4.81
CA ALA A 247 11.97 -0.49 4.69
C ALA A 247 12.58 -1.21 3.48
N THR A 248 12.12 -2.43 3.16
CA THR A 248 12.49 -3.15 1.93
C THR A 248 11.34 -4.04 1.46
N PHE A 249 11.37 -4.46 0.19
CA PHE A 249 10.39 -5.39 -0.37
C PHE A 249 10.42 -6.75 0.36
N GLN A 250 11.61 -7.32 0.54
CA GLN A 250 11.78 -8.66 1.10
C GLN A 250 11.33 -8.76 2.57
N GLU A 251 11.45 -7.67 3.34
CA GLU A 251 10.97 -7.63 4.72
C GLU A 251 9.44 -7.68 4.82
N SER A 252 8.73 -7.25 3.78
CA SER A 252 7.27 -7.20 3.76
C SER A 252 6.61 -8.46 3.19
N ILE A 253 7.36 -9.31 2.49
CA ILE A 253 6.86 -10.56 1.89
C ILE A 253 6.24 -11.52 2.92
N PRO A 254 6.88 -11.82 4.07
CA PRO A 254 6.27 -12.71 5.07
C PRO A 254 4.92 -12.17 5.58
N SER A 255 4.84 -10.86 5.84
CA SER A 255 3.61 -10.19 6.25
C SER A 255 2.52 -10.26 5.18
N ALA A 256 2.90 -10.10 3.91
CA ALA A 256 1.98 -10.19 2.79
C ALA A 256 1.33 -11.58 2.69
N HIS A 257 2.13 -12.64 2.85
CA HIS A 257 1.64 -14.01 2.88
C HIS A 257 0.73 -14.27 4.08
N GLU A 258 1.13 -13.88 5.29
CA GLU A 258 0.33 -14.05 6.51
C GLU A 258 -1.04 -13.37 6.37
N THR A 259 -1.05 -12.12 5.88
CA THR A 259 -2.27 -11.35 5.65
C THR A 259 -3.17 -12.01 4.61
N CYS A 260 -2.62 -12.47 3.49
CA CYS A 260 -3.40 -13.15 2.45
C CYS A 260 -3.94 -14.51 2.93
N GLU A 261 -3.19 -15.24 3.75
CA GLU A 261 -3.64 -16.50 4.34
C GLU A 261 -4.80 -16.27 5.32
N GLU A 262 -4.70 -15.28 6.20
CA GLU A 262 -5.74 -14.89 7.15
C GLU A 262 -7.04 -14.51 6.42
N TYR A 263 -6.96 -13.58 5.47
CA TYR A 263 -8.13 -13.12 4.72
C TYR A 263 -8.70 -14.19 3.77
N SER A 264 -7.89 -15.15 3.32
CA SER A 264 -8.40 -16.31 2.58
C SER A 264 -9.28 -17.20 3.46
N LYS A 265 -8.89 -17.41 4.72
CA LYS A 265 -9.71 -18.16 5.70
C LYS A 265 -11.01 -17.43 6.01
N GLU A 266 -10.96 -16.12 6.23
CA GLU A 266 -12.16 -15.32 6.47
C GLU A 266 -13.10 -15.31 5.26
N LEU A 267 -12.56 -15.12 4.05
CA LEU A 267 -13.35 -15.16 2.83
C LEU A 267 -14.05 -16.51 2.63
N ALA A 268 -13.38 -17.61 2.95
CA ALA A 268 -13.97 -18.94 2.87
C ALA A 268 -15.21 -19.06 3.80
N GLN A 269 -15.10 -18.56 5.03
CA GLN A 269 -16.23 -18.52 5.97
C GLN A 269 -17.37 -17.64 5.44
N ILE A 270 -17.06 -16.43 4.96
CA ILE A 270 -18.05 -15.51 4.40
C ILE A 270 -18.80 -16.16 3.22
N LYS A 271 -18.09 -16.88 2.35
CA LYS A 271 -18.69 -17.60 1.22
C LYS A 271 -19.59 -18.73 1.69
N GLU A 272 -19.20 -19.47 2.71
CA GLU A 272 -20.02 -20.53 3.31
C GLU A 272 -21.32 -19.95 3.87
N ASP A 273 -21.23 -18.88 4.68
CA ASP A 273 -22.38 -18.20 5.28
C ASP A 273 -23.32 -17.60 4.22
N TYR A 274 -22.74 -17.01 3.17
CA TYR A 274 -23.49 -16.49 2.02
C TYR A 274 -24.26 -17.61 1.31
N ASN A 275 -23.61 -18.74 1.03
CA ASN A 275 -24.24 -19.86 0.34
C ASN A 275 -25.33 -20.53 1.19
N ALA A 276 -25.14 -20.62 2.51
CA ALA A 276 -26.13 -21.14 3.45
C ALA A 276 -27.38 -20.24 3.50
N SER A 277 -27.22 -18.92 3.42
CA SER A 277 -28.31 -17.95 3.42
C SER A 277 -28.97 -17.73 2.05
N HIS A 278 -28.34 -18.17 0.95
CA HIS A 278 -28.82 -18.03 -0.44
C HIS A 278 -28.84 -19.38 -1.19
N PRO A 279 -29.60 -20.39 -0.71
CA PRO A 279 -29.65 -21.70 -1.35
C PRO A 279 -30.16 -21.60 -2.79
N GLY A 280 -29.40 -22.16 -3.74
CA GLY A 280 -29.73 -22.15 -5.18
C GLY A 280 -29.02 -21.09 -6.02
N GLN A 281 -28.24 -20.19 -5.41
CA GLN A 281 -27.34 -19.27 -6.13
C GLN A 281 -25.87 -19.76 -6.19
N GLY A 282 -25.62 -21.00 -5.74
CA GLY A 282 -24.29 -21.61 -5.71
C GLY A 282 -23.72 -21.86 -7.12
N ASN A 283 -22.55 -21.28 -7.38
CA ASN A 283 -21.67 -21.48 -8.54
C ASN A 283 -22.37 -21.65 -9.91
N ARG A 284 -23.11 -20.64 -10.35
CA ARG A 284 -23.05 -20.33 -11.79
C ARG A 284 -21.66 -19.76 -12.05
N LYS A 285 -20.73 -20.58 -12.54
CA LYS A 285 -19.50 -20.09 -13.16
C LYS A 285 -19.95 -19.02 -14.16
N ALA A 286 -19.56 -17.76 -13.93
CA ALA A 286 -19.76 -16.72 -14.90
C ALA A 286 -19.00 -17.15 -16.16
N ALA A 287 -19.76 -17.51 -17.19
CA ALA A 287 -19.25 -17.79 -18.53
C ALA A 287 -18.64 -16.53 -19.14
#